data_AF-A0A966HF36-F1
#
_entry.id   AF-A0A966HF36-F1
#
_cell.length_a   1.000
_cell.length_b   1.000
_cell.length_c   1.000
_cell.angle_alpha   90.00
_cell.angle_beta   90.00
_cell.angle_gamma   90.00
#
_symmetry.space_group_name_H-M   'P 1'
#
loop_
_entity.id
_entity.type
_entity.pdbx_description
1 polymer ?
#
loop_
_entity_poly.entity_id
_entity_poly.type
_entity_poly.pdbx_seq_one_letter_code
_entity_poly.pdbx_strand_id
1 'polypeptide(L)'
;MRSKKLIITLVLITVFGFIAFFGYQIINNKINDNPTADSVNDSTDRSISGSGNDSDTSVSIPDSVDPSSIKPYTTIIDTETFKIRELDGSYIITLYAIINRPDQSDQYYDQLKQYKQDSLDYLSKQGVDVNKVKIQYEPEEATNL
;
A
#
# COMPACT_ATOMS: atom_id res chain seq x y z
N MET A 1 51.46 -24.01 -11.41
CA MET A 1 50.48 -22.95 -11.77
C MET A 1 49.35 -23.49 -12.65
N ARG A 2 48.50 -24.42 -12.15
CA ARG A 2 47.41 -25.04 -12.95
C ARG A 2 46.02 -25.05 -12.26
N SER A 3 45.83 -24.36 -11.13
CA SER A 3 44.56 -24.38 -10.37
C SER A 3 43.62 -23.21 -10.65
N LYS A 4 44.09 -22.11 -11.24
CA LYS A 4 43.26 -20.89 -11.44
C LYS A 4 42.21 -21.04 -12.55
N LYS A 5 42.42 -21.92 -13.53
CA LYS A 5 41.48 -22.12 -14.64
C LYS A 5 40.23 -22.93 -14.24
N LEU A 6 40.30 -23.71 -13.16
CA LEU A 6 39.19 -24.58 -12.74
C LEU A 6 38.16 -23.83 -11.88
N ILE A 7 38.60 -22.81 -11.14
CA ILE A 7 37.73 -21.98 -10.30
C ILE A 7 36.85 -21.06 -11.15
N ILE A 8 37.38 -20.52 -12.26
CA ILE A 8 36.64 -19.59 -13.14
C ILE A 8 35.47 -20.30 -13.83
N THR A 9 35.64 -21.56 -14.25
CA THR A 9 34.58 -22.32 -14.92
C THR A 9 33.42 -22.66 -13.98
N LEU A 10 33.69 -22.91 -12.69
CA LEU A 10 32.65 -23.26 -11.72
C LEU A 10 31.76 -22.05 -11.38
N VAL A 11 32.33 -20.84 -11.31
CA VAL A 11 31.59 -19.59 -11.03
C VAL A 11 30.68 -19.20 -12.21
N LEU A 12 31.07 -19.50 -13.44
CA LEU A 12 30.26 -19.19 -14.63
C LEU A 12 28.98 -20.04 -14.72
N ILE A 13 29.02 -21.31 -14.28
CA ILE A 13 27.87 -22.21 -14.31
C ILE A 13 26.82 -21.80 -13.26
N THR A 14 27.23 -21.35 -12.07
CA THR A 14 26.30 -20.92 -11.03
C THR A 14 25.59 -19.60 -11.38
N VAL A 15 26.30 -18.66 -12.02
CA VAL A 15 25.69 -17.39 -12.46
C VAL A 15 24.67 -17.61 -13.59
N PHE A 16 24.97 -18.48 -14.57
CA PHE A 16 24.02 -18.80 -15.64
C PHE A 16 22.77 -19.54 -15.15
N GLY A 17 22.91 -20.46 -14.17
CA GLY A 17 21.78 -21.16 -13.57
C GLY A 17 20.83 -20.22 -12.80
N PHE A 18 21.38 -19.22 -12.11
CA PHE A 18 20.57 -18.25 -11.35
C PHE A 18 19.73 -17.35 -12.25
N ILE A 19 20.27 -16.90 -13.39
CA ILE A 19 19.55 -16.02 -14.33
C ILE A 19 18.35 -16.75 -14.99
N ALA A 20 18.52 -18.02 -15.35
CA ALA A 20 17.45 -18.81 -15.96
C ALA A 20 16.28 -19.09 -14.99
N PHE A 21 16.57 -19.30 -13.69
CA PHE A 21 15.55 -19.55 -12.68
C PHE A 21 14.67 -18.32 -12.39
N PHE A 22 15.27 -17.13 -12.31
CA PHE A 22 14.52 -15.89 -12.08
C PHE A 22 13.80 -15.37 -13.33
N GLY A 23 14.36 -15.57 -14.54
CA GLY A 23 13.69 -15.20 -15.79
C GLY A 23 12.40 -15.97 -16.05
N TYR A 24 12.32 -17.24 -15.62
CA TYR A 24 11.13 -18.08 -15.84
C TYR A 24 9.90 -17.60 -15.03
N GLN A 25 10.09 -17.03 -13.84
CA GLN A 25 8.97 -16.58 -13.00
C GLN A 25 8.28 -15.31 -13.50
N ILE A 26 8.92 -14.53 -14.39
CA ILE A 26 8.37 -13.26 -14.87
C ILE A 26 7.38 -13.47 -16.04
N ILE A 27 7.49 -14.59 -16.77
CA ILE A 27 6.70 -14.80 -18.01
C ILE A 27 5.30 -15.39 -17.74
N ASN A 28 5.10 -16.09 -16.62
CA ASN A 28 3.82 -16.79 -16.37
C ASN A 28 2.72 -15.92 -15.70
N ASN A 29 2.95 -14.63 -15.46
CA ASN A 29 2.01 -13.79 -14.70
C ASN A 29 1.31 -12.70 -15.53
N LYS A 30 1.14 -12.92 -16.84
CA LYS A 30 0.31 -12.07 -17.70
C LYS A 30 -0.74 -12.90 -18.42
N ILE A 31 -2.00 -12.59 -18.10
CA ILE A 31 -3.23 -12.59 -18.92
C ILE A 31 -4.37 -13.13 -18.05
N ASN A 32 -5.01 -12.22 -17.32
CA ASN A 32 -6.44 -12.30 -17.00
C ASN A 32 -7.04 -10.97 -17.46
N ASP A 33 -7.22 -10.87 -18.78
CA ASP A 33 -8.01 -9.81 -19.39
C ASP A 33 -9.48 -10.11 -19.09
N ASN A 34 -10.07 -9.39 -18.13
CA ASN A 34 -11.52 -9.36 -17.95
C ASN A 34 -12.07 -8.16 -18.74
N PRO A 35 -12.86 -8.37 -19.81
CA PRO A 35 -13.40 -7.27 -20.59
C PRO A 35 -14.55 -6.58 -19.86
N THR A 36 -14.43 -5.27 -19.71
CA THR A 36 -15.50 -4.33 -19.39
C THR A 36 -16.51 -4.25 -20.53
N ALA A 37 -17.80 -4.48 -20.25
CA ALA A 37 -18.96 -3.69 -20.70
C ALA A 37 -20.27 -4.43 -20.33
N ASP A 38 -21.11 -3.86 -19.47
CA ASP A 38 -22.22 -3.03 -19.96
C ASP A 38 -23.05 -2.43 -18.82
N SER A 39 -23.55 -1.23 -19.10
CA SER A 39 -24.34 -0.38 -18.22
C SER A 39 -25.77 -0.88 -18.07
N VAL A 40 -26.30 -0.90 -16.84
CA VAL A 40 -27.72 -0.63 -16.61
C VAL A 40 -27.88 0.32 -15.43
N ASN A 41 -28.37 1.50 -15.78
CA ASN A 41 -28.83 2.58 -14.96
C ASN A 41 -30.11 2.12 -14.21
N ASP A 42 -30.08 2.02 -12.89
CA ASP A 42 -31.31 1.96 -12.09
C ASP A 42 -31.18 2.90 -10.88
N SER A 43 -31.65 4.13 -11.10
CA SER A 43 -31.81 5.14 -10.05
C SER A 43 -33.07 4.79 -9.25
N THR A 44 -32.90 4.00 -8.19
CA THR A 44 -33.94 3.91 -7.15
C THR A 44 -33.77 5.07 -6.19
N ASP A 45 -34.50 6.15 -6.50
CA ASP A 45 -34.77 7.28 -5.63
C ASP A 45 -35.46 6.77 -4.35
N ARG A 46 -34.67 6.56 -3.30
CA ARG A 46 -35.15 6.18 -1.97
C ARG A 46 -35.18 7.44 -1.11
N SER A 47 -36.23 8.22 -1.28
CA SER A 47 -36.61 9.27 -0.34
C SER A 47 -36.83 8.66 1.05
N ILE A 48 -35.81 8.78 1.90
CA ILE A 48 -35.92 8.54 3.34
C ILE A 48 -36.70 9.72 3.91
N SER A 49 -38.01 9.54 4.06
CA SER A 49 -38.84 10.41 4.88
C SER A 49 -38.50 10.14 6.34
N GLY A 50 -37.44 10.82 6.82
CA GLY A 50 -37.14 10.93 8.23
C GLY A 50 -38.18 11.82 8.88
N SER A 51 -39.16 11.21 9.54
CA SER A 51 -40.06 11.89 10.47
C SER A 51 -39.21 12.45 11.62
N GLY A 52 -38.92 13.74 11.54
CA GLY A 52 -38.23 14.49 12.59
C GLY A 52 -39.11 14.58 13.83
N ASN A 53 -38.64 14.00 14.93
CA ASN A 53 -38.92 14.57 16.24
C ASN A 53 -37.91 15.70 16.43
N ASP A 54 -38.41 16.93 16.30
CA ASP A 54 -37.72 18.17 16.65
C ASP A 54 -37.31 18.14 18.13
N SER A 55 -36.11 17.63 18.39
CA SER A 55 -35.33 18.02 19.55
C SER A 55 -34.24 18.95 19.02
N ASP A 56 -34.55 20.24 19.03
CA ASP A 56 -33.68 21.37 18.73
C ASP A 56 -32.44 21.31 19.62
N THR A 57 -31.49 20.47 19.21
CA THR A 57 -30.21 20.29 19.88
C THR A 57 -29.22 21.00 18.98
N SER A 58 -29.04 22.29 19.22
CA SER A 58 -27.97 23.09 18.66
C SER A 58 -26.64 22.36 18.91
N VAL A 59 -26.13 21.66 17.89
CA VAL A 59 -24.78 21.09 17.93
C VAL A 59 -23.84 22.27 17.76
N SER A 60 -23.33 22.78 18.88
CA SER A 60 -22.34 23.87 18.87
C SER A 60 -21.08 23.37 18.19
N ILE A 61 -20.76 23.97 17.04
CA ILE A 61 -19.45 23.77 16.39
C ILE A 61 -18.41 24.38 17.34
N PRO A 62 -17.37 23.64 17.74
CA PRO A 62 -16.31 24.21 18.57
C PRO A 62 -15.58 25.31 17.79
N ASP A 63 -15.62 26.54 18.30
CA ASP A 63 -15.02 27.73 17.68
C ASP A 63 -13.49 27.71 17.60
N SER A 64 -12.84 26.73 18.24
CA SER A 64 -11.39 26.69 18.33
C SER A 64 -10.87 25.26 18.21
N VAL A 65 -10.34 24.93 17.03
CA VAL A 65 -9.36 23.85 16.89
C VAL A 65 -8.00 24.38 17.32
N ASP A 66 -7.29 23.65 18.19
CA ASP A 66 -5.94 24.02 18.60
C ASP A 66 -5.02 24.02 17.35
N PRO A 67 -4.45 25.17 16.95
CA PRO A 67 -3.60 25.25 15.77
C PRO A 67 -2.37 24.33 15.85
N SER A 68 -1.90 24.00 17.05
CA SER A 68 -0.77 23.10 17.27
C SER A 68 -1.08 21.64 16.90
N SER A 69 -2.36 21.28 16.75
CA SER A 69 -2.78 19.96 16.28
C SER A 69 -2.56 19.75 14.77
N ILE A 70 -2.30 20.84 14.01
CA ILE A 70 -2.03 20.76 12.58
C ILE A 70 -0.54 20.47 12.37
N LYS A 71 -0.23 19.21 12.10
CA LYS A 71 1.14 18.78 11.77
C LYS A 71 1.46 19.10 10.30
N PRO A 72 2.62 19.72 9.99
CA PRO A 72 2.98 20.16 8.64
C PRO A 72 3.54 19.00 7.81
N TYR A 73 2.68 18.04 7.45
CA TYR A 73 3.08 16.92 6.61
C TYR A 73 3.33 17.33 5.16
N THR A 74 4.40 16.81 4.57
CA THR A 74 4.59 16.83 3.11
C THR A 74 4.03 15.54 2.53
N THR A 75 3.06 15.62 1.61
CA THR A 75 2.59 14.44 0.89
C THR A 75 3.54 14.14 -0.26
N ILE A 76 4.10 12.94 -0.28
CA ILE A 76 5.04 12.49 -1.32
C ILE A 76 4.27 11.81 -2.45
N ILE A 77 3.38 10.89 -2.10
CA ILE A 77 2.53 10.17 -3.05
C ILE A 77 1.21 9.79 -2.38
N ASP A 78 0.15 9.80 -3.18
CA ASP A 78 -1.20 9.39 -2.78
C ASP A 78 -1.77 8.51 -3.90
N THR A 79 -2.06 7.25 -3.58
CA THR A 79 -2.57 6.24 -4.51
C THR A 79 -3.79 5.55 -3.92
N GLU A 80 -4.44 4.70 -4.71
CA GLU A 80 -5.58 3.91 -4.25
C GLU A 80 -5.21 2.88 -3.15
N THR A 81 -3.94 2.45 -3.07
CA THR A 81 -3.50 1.38 -2.16
C THR A 81 -2.67 1.88 -0.99
N PHE A 82 -1.96 2.99 -1.16
CA PHE A 82 -1.20 3.61 -0.08
C PHE A 82 -0.96 5.12 -0.29
N LYS A 83 -0.66 5.80 0.81
CA LYS A 83 -0.24 7.19 0.87
C LYS A 83 1.01 7.33 1.71
N ILE A 84 1.98 8.11 1.24
CA ILE A 84 3.22 8.39 1.96
C ILE A 84 3.30 9.88 2.30
N ARG A 85 3.47 10.17 3.58
CA ARG A 85 3.71 11.51 4.12
C ARG A 85 5.06 11.56 4.82
N GLU A 86 5.73 12.70 4.73
CA GLU A 86 6.94 12.99 5.48
C GLU A 86 6.65 14.03 6.56
N LEU A 87 7.22 13.80 7.75
CA LEU A 87 7.25 14.73 8.86
C LEU A 87 8.62 14.65 9.54
N ASP A 88 9.37 15.75 9.51
CA ASP A 88 10.66 15.89 10.20
C ASP A 88 11.64 14.72 9.91
N GLY A 89 11.71 14.29 8.65
CA GLY A 89 12.57 13.18 8.20
C GLY A 89 12.08 11.77 8.60
N SER A 90 10.88 11.67 9.19
CA SER A 90 10.17 10.41 9.40
C SER A 90 9.07 10.25 8.35
N TYR A 91 8.79 9.01 7.97
CA TYR A 91 7.74 8.68 7.01
C TYR A 91 6.53 8.07 7.71
N ILE A 92 5.34 8.50 7.31
CA ILE A 92 4.08 7.88 7.69
C ILE A 92 3.48 7.28 6.43
N ILE A 93 3.28 5.97 6.45
CA ILE A 93 2.72 5.19 5.35
C ILE A 93 1.31 4.75 5.76
N THR A 94 0.30 5.30 5.11
CA THR A 94 -1.08 4.86 5.26
C THR A 94 -1.41 3.82 4.19
N LEU A 95 -1.90 2.65 4.57
CA LEU A 95 -2.24 1.53 3.69
C LEU A 95 -3.76 1.36 3.63
N TYR A 96 -4.31 1.30 2.41
CA TYR A 96 -5.75 1.25 2.16
C TYR A 96 -6.22 -0.16 1.80
N ALA A 97 -6.00 -1.12 2.71
CA ALA A 97 -6.55 -2.47 2.55
C ALA A 97 -8.07 -2.49 2.77
N ILE A 98 -8.79 -3.25 1.94
CA ILE A 98 -10.26 -3.26 1.90
C ILE A 98 -10.79 -4.65 2.25
N ILE A 99 -11.73 -4.69 3.21
CA ILE A 99 -12.51 -5.88 3.57
C ILE A 99 -13.94 -5.65 3.11
N ASN A 100 -14.45 -6.51 2.21
CA ASN A 100 -15.85 -6.45 1.79
C ASN A 100 -16.76 -7.31 2.70
N ARG A 101 -16.20 -8.36 3.32
CA ARG A 101 -16.91 -9.26 4.22
C ARG A 101 -16.05 -9.66 5.42
N PRO A 102 -16.63 -9.87 6.62
CA PRO A 102 -15.87 -10.19 7.83
C PRO A 102 -15.01 -11.45 7.76
N ASP A 103 -15.40 -12.44 6.93
CA ASP A 103 -14.66 -13.68 6.75
C ASP A 103 -13.42 -13.56 5.84
N GLN A 104 -13.13 -12.36 5.33
CA GLN A 104 -11.97 -12.08 4.47
C GLN A 104 -10.75 -11.53 5.23
N SER A 105 -10.61 -11.85 6.52
CA SER A 105 -9.48 -11.36 7.34
C SER A 105 -8.12 -11.70 6.72
N ASP A 106 -7.98 -12.89 6.15
CA ASP A 106 -6.71 -13.33 5.57
C ASP A 106 -6.34 -12.48 4.34
N GLN A 107 -7.34 -12.15 3.50
CA GLN A 107 -7.14 -11.30 2.33
C GLN A 107 -6.73 -9.88 2.71
N TYR A 108 -7.22 -9.37 3.84
CA TYR A 108 -6.80 -8.07 4.37
C TYR A 108 -5.32 -8.06 4.76
N TYR A 109 -4.85 -9.09 5.48
CA TYR A 109 -3.43 -9.17 5.85
C TYR A 109 -2.52 -9.36 4.62
N ASP A 110 -2.96 -10.15 3.63
CA ASP A 110 -2.25 -10.29 2.37
C ASP A 110 -2.13 -8.96 1.61
N GLN A 111 -3.23 -8.18 1.56
CA GLN A 111 -3.23 -6.83 0.98
C GLN A 111 -2.31 -5.88 1.74
N LEU A 112 -2.38 -5.84 3.08
CA LEU A 112 -1.49 -5.00 3.89
C LEU A 112 -0.02 -5.32 3.64
N LYS A 113 0.33 -6.61 3.55
CA LYS A 113 1.70 -7.05 3.25
C LYS A 113 2.15 -6.60 1.87
N GLN A 114 1.30 -6.77 0.86
CA GLN A 114 1.59 -6.34 -0.50
C GLN A 114 1.78 -4.82 -0.57
N TYR A 115 0.84 -4.05 -0.03
CA TYR A 115 0.90 -2.58 -0.08
C TYR A 115 2.05 -2.01 0.74
N LYS A 116 2.40 -2.66 1.87
CA LYS A 116 3.62 -2.36 2.62
C LYS A 116 4.85 -2.53 1.74
N GLN A 117 5.00 -3.65 1.04
CA GLN A 117 6.13 -3.87 0.15
C GLN A 117 6.18 -2.84 -0.98
N ASP A 118 5.05 -2.57 -1.63
CA ASP A 118 4.97 -1.61 -2.75
C ASP A 118 5.37 -0.19 -2.32
N SER A 119 4.96 0.23 -1.11
CA SER A 119 5.32 1.53 -0.55
C SER A 119 6.81 1.64 -0.21
N LEU A 120 7.43 0.57 0.29
CA LEU A 120 8.86 0.51 0.58
C LEU A 120 9.70 0.49 -0.71
N ASP A 121 9.23 -0.23 -1.71
CA ASP A 121 9.84 -0.26 -3.04
C ASP A 121 9.80 1.13 -3.68
N TYR A 122 8.68 1.85 -3.53
CA TYR A 122 8.56 3.22 -4.00
C TYR A 122 9.60 4.13 -3.32
N LEU A 123 9.69 4.12 -1.98
CA LEU A 123 10.68 4.90 -1.23
C LEU A 123 12.12 4.58 -1.64
N SER A 124 12.43 3.29 -1.80
CA SER A 124 13.75 2.84 -2.23
C SER A 124 14.09 3.35 -3.64
N LYS A 125 13.11 3.36 -4.56
CA LYS A 125 13.27 3.93 -5.92
C LYS A 125 13.47 5.45 -5.91
N GLN A 126 12.95 6.15 -4.89
CA GLN A 126 13.23 7.58 -4.66
C GLN A 126 14.58 7.82 -3.97
N GLY A 127 15.38 6.77 -3.73
CA GLY A 127 16.70 6.87 -3.10
C GLY A 127 16.67 6.92 -1.58
N VAL A 128 15.53 6.64 -0.95
CA VAL A 128 15.41 6.57 0.52
C VAL A 128 15.91 5.21 1.00
N ASP A 129 16.84 5.19 1.95
CA ASP A 129 17.27 3.97 2.62
C ASP A 129 16.26 3.59 3.71
N VAL A 130 15.28 2.76 3.34
CA VAL A 130 14.17 2.33 4.20
C VAL A 130 14.61 1.65 5.51
N ASN A 131 15.86 1.17 5.61
CA ASN A 131 16.39 0.56 6.82
C ASN A 131 16.99 1.58 7.81
N LYS A 132 17.21 2.82 7.37
CA LYS A 132 17.83 3.89 8.18
C LYS A 132 16.84 4.98 8.60
N VAL A 133 15.70 5.06 7.94
CA VAL A 133 14.66 6.05 8.24
C VAL A 133 13.62 5.47 9.20
N LYS A 134 12.97 6.35 9.95
CA LYS A 134 11.84 5.96 10.79
C LYS A 134 10.58 5.91 9.93
N ILE A 135 9.91 4.76 9.92
CA ILE A 135 8.65 4.55 9.20
C ILE A 135 7.58 4.16 10.22
N GLN A 136 6.46 4.89 10.21
CA GLN A 136 5.25 4.55 10.93
C GLN A 136 4.19 4.08 9.94
N TYR A 137 3.49 3.01 10.28
CA TYR A 137 2.41 2.48 9.46
C TYR A 137 1.05 2.82 10.06
N GLU A 138 0.11 3.13 9.18
CA GLU A 138 -1.31 3.25 9.46
C GLU A 138 -2.03 2.31 8.49
N PRO A 139 -2.63 1.21 8.91
CA PRO A 139 -2.92 0.87 10.30
C PRO A 139 -1.74 0.17 10.99
N GLU A 140 -1.71 0.16 12.33
CA GLU A 140 -0.54 -0.25 13.13
C GLU A 140 -0.17 -1.73 12.95
N GLU A 141 -1.14 -2.58 12.61
CA GLU A 141 -0.95 -4.02 12.41
C GLU A 141 0.10 -4.30 11.33
N ALA A 142 0.19 -3.44 10.32
CA ALA A 142 1.18 -3.56 9.24
C ALA A 142 2.63 -3.47 9.73
N THR A 143 2.87 -2.90 10.92
CA THR A 143 4.22 -2.81 11.50
C THR A 143 4.84 -4.20 11.69
N ASN A 144 4.03 -5.19 12.08
CA ASN A 144 4.50 -6.53 12.45
C ASN A 144 4.35 -7.59 11.33
N LEU A 145 3.93 -7.20 10.13
CA LEU A 145 3.75 -8.08 8.96
C LEU A 145 5.03 -8.26 8.13
#